data_AF-A0A447TJP5-F1
#
_entry.id   AF-A0A447TJP5-F1
#
_cell.length_a   1.000
_cell.length_b   1.000
_cell.length_c   1.000
_cell.angle_alpha   90.00
_cell.angle_beta   90.00
_cell.angle_gamma   90.00
#
_symmetry.space_group_name_H-M   'P 1'
#
loop_
_entity.id
_entity.type
_entity.pdbx_description
1 polymer ?
#
loop_
_entity_poly.entity_id
_entity_poly.type
_entity_poly.pdbx_seq_one_letter_code
_entity_poly.pdbx_strand_id
1 'polypeptide(L)'
;MRCLSCGNSRDLHYYSLAARDYLPPEPDHQRPHQARGAREVEACDQCHGALKQISLLLDADAEAGADDLASLALDLLAGEAGYARIGFNPLFLPGDPA
;
A
#
# COMPACT_ATOMS: atom_id res chain seq x y z
N MET A 1 -7.09 -2.98 12.56
CA MET A 1 -7.10 -3.36 11.12
C MET A 1 -6.83 -4.86 11.00
N ARG A 2 -7.24 -5.51 9.91
CA ARG A 2 -7.03 -6.96 9.70
C ARG A 2 -6.75 -7.21 8.22
N CYS A 3 -5.69 -7.95 7.93
CA CYS A 3 -5.31 -8.32 6.57
C CYS A 3 -6.48 -9.01 5.86
N LEU A 4 -6.86 -8.49 4.69
CA LEU A 4 -7.99 -9.03 3.93
C LEU A 4 -7.75 -10.44 3.39
N SER A 5 -6.49 -10.80 3.14
CA SER A 5 -6.11 -12.10 2.57
C SER A 5 -6.13 -13.24 3.59
N CYS A 6 -5.42 -13.08 4.72
CA CYS A 6 -5.24 -14.17 5.69
C CYS A 6 -5.91 -13.92 7.06
N GLY A 7 -6.42 -12.71 7.29
CA GLY A 7 -7.06 -12.36 8.54
C GLY A 7 -6.10 -12.05 9.69
N ASN A 8 -4.80 -11.89 9.45
CA ASN A 8 -3.84 -11.43 10.46
C ASN A 8 -4.18 -10.01 10.96
N SER A 9 -3.98 -9.72 12.23
CA SER A 9 -4.18 -8.39 12.82
C SER A 9 -2.92 -7.82 13.48
N ARG A 10 -1.78 -8.52 13.36
CA ARG A 10 -0.46 -8.11 13.83
C ARG A 10 0.47 -7.95 12.64
N ASP A 11 1.64 -7.35 12.85
CA ASP A 11 2.72 -7.34 11.84
C ASP A 11 2.25 -6.87 10.45
N LEU A 12 1.43 -5.81 10.45
CA LEU A 12 0.96 -5.12 9.25
C LEU A 12 1.76 -3.84 9.10
N HIS A 13 2.36 -3.66 7.93
CA HIS A 13 3.14 -2.49 7.57
C HIS A 13 2.38 -1.65 6.57
N TYR A 14 2.63 -0.34 6.59
CA TYR A 14 2.00 0.60 5.66
C TYR A 14 3.09 1.40 4.95
N TYR A 15 3.09 1.35 3.63
CA TYR A 15 4.08 2.01 2.78
C TYR A 15 3.40 3.01 1.85
N SER A 16 3.92 4.24 1.79
CA SER A 16 3.50 5.25 0.82
C SER A 16 4.69 5.69 -0.03
N LEU A 17 4.43 6.22 -1.22
CA LEU A 17 5.47 6.84 -2.05
C LEU A 17 5.74 8.24 -1.53
N ALA A 18 7.02 8.59 -1.48
CA ALA A 18 7.47 9.93 -1.17
C ALA A 18 8.50 10.39 -2.22
N ALA A 19 8.71 11.71 -2.29
CA ALA A 19 9.81 12.26 -3.06
C ALA A 19 11.14 11.68 -2.55
N ARG A 20 12.16 11.57 -3.42
CA ARG A 20 13.44 10.92 -3.05
C ARG A 20 14.20 11.66 -1.95
N ASP A 21 13.97 12.96 -1.82
CA ASP A 21 14.53 13.86 -0.82
C ASP A 21 13.62 14.02 0.41
N TYR A 22 12.47 13.34 0.44
CA TYR A 22 11.61 13.31 1.60
C TYR A 22 12.33 12.64 2.78
N LEU A 23 12.44 13.37 3.88
CA LEU A 23 12.92 12.84 5.15
C LEU A 23 11.70 12.46 6.00
N PRO A 24 11.47 11.17 6.30
CA PRO A 24 10.36 10.79 7.16
C PRO A 24 10.54 11.37 8.56
N PRO A 25 9.45 11.79 9.24
CA PRO A 25 9.53 12.21 10.63
C PRO A 25 10.01 11.06 11.51
N GLU A 26 10.70 11.40 12.61
CA GLU A 26 11.13 10.41 13.60
C GLU A 26 9.93 9.57 14.09
N PRO A 27 10.12 8.25 14.28
CA PRO A 27 9.05 7.37 14.74
C PRO A 27 8.50 7.82 16.09
N ASP A 28 7.20 8.07 16.17
CA ASP A 28 6.50 8.38 17.41
C ASP A 28 5.54 7.24 17.77
N HIS A 29 5.90 6.47 18.80
CA HIS A 29 5.08 5.34 19.27
C HIS A 29 3.70 5.76 19.79
N GLN A 30 3.51 7.03 20.16
CA GLN A 30 2.20 7.55 20.56
C GLN A 30 1.33 7.92 19.36
N ARG A 31 1.93 8.09 18.17
CA ARG A 31 1.24 8.41 16.91
C ARG A 31 1.69 7.48 15.78
N PRO A 32 1.38 6.18 15.86
CA PRO A 32 1.84 5.16 14.91
C PRO A 32 1.29 5.34 13.47
N HIS A 33 0.39 6.29 13.25
CA HIS A 33 -0.24 6.59 11.95
C HIS A 33 -0.01 8.04 11.50
N GLN A 34 1.04 8.71 12.00
CA GLN A 34 1.31 10.12 11.68
C GLN A 34 1.79 10.35 10.23
N ALA A 35 2.28 9.31 9.55
CA ALA A 35 2.87 9.40 8.20
C ALA A 35 2.11 8.54 7.17
N ARG A 36 0.78 8.50 7.26
CA ARG A 36 -0.08 7.77 6.31
C ARG A 36 -0.25 8.54 5.01
N GLY A 37 -0.31 7.82 3.90
CA GLY A 37 -0.50 8.39 2.56
C GLY A 37 -1.94 8.27 2.09
N ALA A 38 -2.38 9.18 1.23
CA ALA A 38 -3.68 9.04 0.56
C ALA A 38 -3.74 7.82 -0.36
N ARG A 39 -2.58 7.40 -0.90
CA ARG A 39 -2.37 6.12 -1.58
C ARG A 39 -1.21 5.42 -0.89
N GLU A 40 -1.46 4.23 -0.40
CA GLU A 40 -0.48 3.44 0.34
C GLU A 40 -0.76 1.95 0.18
N VAL A 41 0.21 1.12 0.54
CA VAL A 41 0.10 -0.34 0.55
C VAL A 41 0.11 -0.83 1.99
N GLU A 42 -0.92 -1.57 2.38
CA GLU A 42 -0.88 -2.46 3.55
C GLU A 42 -0.17 -3.75 3.13
N ALA A 43 0.93 -4.09 3.83
CA ALA A 43 1.70 -5.30 3.61
C ALA A 43 1.65 -6.21 4.84
N CYS A 44 1.42 -7.50 4.64
CA CYS A 44 1.26 -8.48 5.72
C CYS A 44 2.41 -9.46 5.73
N ASP A 45 3.20 -9.48 6.81
CA ASP A 45 4.34 -10.41 6.94
C ASP A 45 3.91 -11.87 7.10
N GLN A 46 2.67 -12.12 7.53
CA GLN A 46 2.19 -13.49 7.72
C GLN A 46 1.87 -14.21 6.39
N CYS A 47 1.27 -13.51 5.43
CA CYS A 47 0.89 -14.13 4.15
C CYS A 47 1.62 -13.55 2.93
N HIS A 48 2.51 -12.59 3.15
CA HIS A 48 3.19 -11.84 2.11
C HIS A 48 2.21 -11.18 1.11
N GLY A 49 1.01 -10.83 1.56
CA GLY A 49 0.01 -10.12 0.74
C GLY A 49 0.16 -8.61 0.86
N ALA A 50 -0.04 -7.90 -0.25
CA ALA A 50 -0.07 -6.44 -0.35
C ALA A 50 -1.43 -5.96 -0.88
N LEU A 51 -2.09 -5.08 -0.12
CA LEU A 51 -3.35 -4.43 -0.50
C LEU A 51 -3.15 -2.92 -0.58
N LYS A 52 -3.44 -2.34 -1.75
CA LYS A 52 -3.45 -0.89 -1.89
C LYS A 52 -4.69 -0.28 -1.22
N GLN A 53 -4.48 0.81 -0.49
CA GLN A 53 -5.50 1.58 0.18
C GLN A 53 -5.53 2.99 -0.39
N ILE A 54 -6.73 3.44 -0.75
CA ILE A 54 -7.00 4.77 -1.31
C ILE A 54 -7.94 5.50 -0.34
N SER A 55 -7.47 6.60 0.24
CA SER A 55 -8.13 7.25 1.39
C SER A 55 -8.83 8.56 1.01
N LEU A 56 -10.17 8.53 0.97
CA LEU A 56 -11.00 9.73 0.80
C LEU A 56 -10.88 10.75 1.94
N LEU A 57 -10.42 10.31 3.12
CA LEU A 57 -10.19 11.20 4.26
C LEU A 57 -8.98 12.12 4.02
N LEU A 58 -7.97 11.62 3.33
CA LEU A 58 -6.73 12.35 3.06
C LEU A 58 -6.76 13.07 1.72
N ASP A 59 -7.58 12.61 0.77
CA ASP A 59 -7.83 13.27 -0.51
C ASP A 59 -9.28 13.01 -0.96
N ALA A 60 -10.09 14.07 -0.97
CA ALA A 60 -11.51 13.97 -1.31
C ALA A 60 -11.78 13.66 -2.79
N ASP A 61 -10.80 13.91 -3.68
CA ASP A 61 -10.89 13.62 -5.11
C ASP A 61 -10.35 12.23 -5.47
N ALA A 62 -9.94 11.43 -4.46
CA ALA A 62 -9.41 10.10 -4.69
C ALA A 62 -10.47 9.15 -5.26
N GLU A 63 -10.04 8.28 -6.19
CA GLU A 63 -10.88 7.28 -6.81
C GLU A 63 -10.14 5.94 -6.89
N ALA A 64 -10.73 4.90 -6.32
CA ALA A 64 -10.10 3.60 -6.14
C ALA A 64 -9.54 3.01 -7.45
N GLY A 65 -10.31 3.02 -8.54
CA GLY A 65 -9.87 2.44 -9.81
C GLY A 65 -8.78 3.24 -10.51
N ALA A 66 -8.93 4.57 -10.53
CA ALA A 66 -8.00 5.47 -11.21
C ALA A 66 -6.68 5.59 -10.44
N ASP A 67 -6.75 5.81 -9.12
CA ASP A 67 -5.56 5.96 -8.28
C ASP A 67 -4.80 4.66 -8.11
N ASP A 68 -5.46 3.52 -8.19
CA ASP A 68 -4.78 2.24 -8.23
C ASP A 68 -3.86 2.11 -9.47
N LEU A 69 -4.33 2.51 -10.65
CA LEU A 69 -3.48 2.55 -11.86
C LEU A 69 -2.41 3.65 -11.78
N ALA A 70 -2.75 4.82 -11.24
CA ALA A 70 -1.82 5.95 -11.14
C ALA A 70 -0.66 5.70 -10.15
N SER A 71 -0.79 4.69 -9.30
CA SER A 71 0.17 4.37 -8.25
C SER A 71 0.79 2.98 -8.38
N LEU A 72 0.93 2.44 -9.61
CA LEU A 72 1.57 1.14 -9.85
C LEU A 72 3.03 1.04 -9.33
N ALA A 73 3.72 2.17 -9.18
CA ALA A 73 5.05 2.19 -8.55
C ALA A 73 5.02 1.69 -7.09
N LEU A 74 3.91 1.84 -6.35
CA LEU A 74 3.74 1.23 -5.03
C LEU A 74 3.73 -0.29 -5.12
N ASP A 75 3.02 -0.87 -6.10
CA ASP A 75 2.95 -2.32 -6.28
C ASP A 75 4.32 -2.89 -6.68
N LEU A 76 5.07 -2.19 -7.53
CA LEU A 76 6.43 -2.58 -7.92
C LEU A 76 7.36 -2.66 -6.70
N LEU A 77 7.40 -1.61 -5.88
CA LEU A 77 8.23 -1.60 -4.67
C LEU A 77 7.79 -2.66 -3.65
N ALA A 78 6.48 -2.88 -3.50
CA ALA A 78 5.96 -3.95 -2.65
C ALA A 78 6.38 -5.34 -3.17
N GLY A 79 6.34 -5.53 -4.49
CA GLY A 79 6.82 -6.74 -5.16
C GLY A 79 8.31 -6.98 -4.98
N GLU A 80 9.14 -5.94 -5.11
CA GLU A 80 10.58 -6.00 -4.83
C GLU A 80 10.88 -6.35 -3.37
N ALA A 81 10.03 -5.91 -2.44
CA ALA A 81 10.08 -6.28 -1.03
C ALA A 81 9.50 -7.69 -0.72
N GLY A 82 9.02 -8.41 -1.74
CA GLY A 82 8.54 -9.79 -1.60
C GLY A 82 7.05 -9.93 -1.27
N TYR A 83 6.25 -8.87 -1.43
CA TYR A 83 4.80 -8.93 -1.23
C TYR A 83 4.05 -9.07 -2.56
N ALA A 84 3.05 -9.93 -2.59
CA ALA A 84 2.20 -10.15 -3.75
C ALA A 84 0.90 -9.33 -3.63
N ARG A 85 0.56 -8.61 -4.70
CA ARG A 85 -0.69 -7.86 -4.81
C ARG A 85 -1.89 -8.79 -4.66
N ILE A 86 -2.81 -8.44 -3.75
CA ILE A 86 -4.06 -9.20 -3.54
C ILE A 86 -5.28 -8.56 -4.23
N GLY A 87 -5.21 -7.26 -4.55
CA GLY A 87 -6.30 -6.52 -5.17
C GLY A 87 -6.37 -6.72 -6.69
N PHE A 88 -7.58 -6.88 -7.24
CA PHE A 88 -7.81 -7.00 -8.68
C PHE A 88 -8.35 -5.68 -9.25
N ASN A 89 -7.71 -5.16 -10.29
CA ASN A 89 -8.22 -4.04 -11.09
C ASN A 89 -8.50 -4.56 -12.52
N PRO A 90 -9.76 -4.57 -12.99
CA PRO A 90 -10.12 -5.10 -14.30
C PRO A 90 -9.42 -4.44 -15.49
N LEU A 91 -8.88 -3.23 -15.30
CA LEU A 91 -8.16 -2.47 -16.32
C LEU A 91 -6.63 -2.66 -16.24
N PHE A 92 -6.15 -3.50 -15.33
CA PHE A 92 -4.75 -3.86 -15.18
C PHE A 92 -4.58 -5.37 -15.33
N LEU A 93 -3.92 -5.78 -16.41
CA LEU A 93 -3.51 -7.16 -16.63
C LEU A 93 -2.00 -7.24 -16.36
N PRO A 94 -1.56 -7.91 -15.28
CA PRO A 94 -0.15 -8.12 -15.03
C PRO A 94 0.49 -8.85 -16.22
N GLY A 95 1.67 -8.40 -16.64
CA GLY A 95 2.45 -9.14 -17.64
C GLY A 95 2.90 -10.49 -17.09
N ASP A 96 3.12 -11.46 -17.99
CA ASP A 96 3.70 -12.75 -17.61
C ASP A 96 5.12 -12.54 -17.07
N PRO A 97 5.50 -13.13 -15.93
CA PRO A 97 6.89 -13.17 -15.51
C PRO A 97 7.63 -14.12 -16.46
N ALA A 98 8.35 -13.56 -17.43
CA ALA A 98 9.27 -14.31 -18.29
C ALA A 98 10.43 -14.91 -17.48
#